data_AF-A0A7X3IPS2-F1
#
_entry.id   AF-A0A7X3IPS2-F1
#
_cell.length_a   1.000
_cell.length_b   1.000
_cell.length_c   1.000
_cell.angle_alpha   90.00
_cell.angle_beta   90.00
_cell.angle_gamma   90.00
#
_symmetry.space_group_name_H-M   'P 1'
#
loop_
_entity.id
_entity.type
_entity.pdbx_description
1 polymer ?
#
loop_
_entity_poly.entity_id
_entity_poly.type
_entity_poly.pdbx_seq_one_letter_code
_entity_poly.pdbx_strand_id
1 'polypeptide(L)'
;MTAQYRLREEEYFDWSTHVLQLRNGVKSSTASIEEVQASMNFTKIFLEYQLTFPCLVLCNWAIDNALRTFYMKKHRQISPPYTLSLNQLLELTRDSRGHPDLETVNFMESIRFLVNSPDMALHQPMNEGHLINMIRRADKLVYDLYLRSYGAEARYKRVF
;
A
#
# COMPACT_ATOMS: atom_id res chain seq x y z
N MET A 1 43.12 34.06 10.31
CA MET A 1 42.07 34.27 9.29
C MET A 1 41.99 32.98 8.47
N THR A 2 41.11 32.05 8.85
CA THR A 2 39.80 31.73 8.19
C THR A 2 40.00 30.95 6.88
N ALA A 3 39.41 29.77 6.62
CA ALA A 3 38.30 29.09 7.27
C ALA A 3 38.40 27.56 7.07
N GLN A 4 37.99 26.81 8.09
CA GLN A 4 37.67 25.38 8.02
C GLN A 4 36.41 25.20 7.15
N TYR A 5 36.52 24.44 6.06
CA TYR A 5 35.36 23.90 5.37
C TYR A 5 34.74 22.80 6.24
N ARG A 6 33.67 23.16 6.94
CA ARG A 6 32.83 22.24 7.70
C ARG A 6 31.90 21.55 6.69
N LEU A 7 32.28 20.34 6.25
CA LEU A 7 31.40 19.46 5.48
C LEU A 7 30.18 19.17 6.36
N ARG A 8 29.02 19.60 5.90
CA ARG A 8 27.73 19.33 6.54
C ARG A 8 27.38 17.89 6.16
N GLU A 9 27.56 16.96 7.09
CA GLU A 9 27.03 15.60 6.98
C GLU A 9 25.51 15.73 6.88
N GLU A 10 24.97 15.57 5.68
CA GLU A 10 23.54 15.30 5.50
C GLU A 10 23.33 13.88 6.00
N GLU A 11 22.79 13.76 7.22
CA GLU A 11 22.32 12.49 7.77
C GLU A 11 21.32 11.88 6.79
N TYR A 12 21.77 10.88 6.04
CA TYR A 12 20.92 9.99 5.25
C TYR A 12 19.99 9.27 6.23
N PHE A 13 18.80 9.83 6.42
CA PHE A 13 17.77 9.24 7.25
C PHE A 13 17.23 8.00 6.53
N ASP A 14 17.69 6.83 6.97
CA ASP A 14 17.26 5.55 6.43
C ASP A 14 15.80 5.28 6.80
N TRP A 15 14.89 5.73 5.94
CA TRP A 15 13.47 5.44 6.05
C TRP A 15 13.17 3.94 5.92
N SER A 16 14.09 3.13 5.37
CA SER A 16 13.85 1.70 5.17
C SER A 16 13.69 0.96 6.51
N THR A 17 14.47 1.31 7.53
CA THR A 17 14.35 0.69 8.87
C THR A 17 13.05 1.06 9.58
N HIS A 18 12.59 2.31 9.45
CA HIS A 18 11.31 2.75 10.04
C HIS A 18 10.10 2.16 9.30
N VAL A 19 10.15 2.08 7.98
CA VAL A 19 9.14 1.42 7.14
C VAL A 19 9.10 -0.09 7.42
N LEU A 20 10.24 -0.74 7.67
CA LEU A 20 10.33 -2.14 8.08
C LEU A 20 9.81 -2.37 9.52
N GLN A 21 9.94 -1.38 10.42
CA GLN A 21 9.34 -1.44 11.76
C GLN A 21 7.81 -1.32 11.72
N LEU A 22 7.27 -0.44 10.86
CA LEU A 22 5.83 -0.41 10.56
C LEU A 22 5.34 -1.77 9.98
N ARG A 23 6.15 -2.41 9.13
CA ARG A 23 5.84 -3.74 8.57
C ARG A 23 5.74 -4.86 9.62
N ASN A 24 6.47 -4.77 10.73
CA ASN A 24 6.52 -5.83 11.75
C ASN A 24 5.50 -5.65 12.88
N GLY A 25 5.12 -4.41 13.22
CA GLY A 25 4.10 -4.14 14.25
C GLY A 25 2.65 -4.41 13.81
N VAL A 26 2.37 -4.40 12.49
CA VAL A 26 1.00 -4.43 11.94
C VAL A 26 0.50 -5.85 11.62
N LYS A 27 1.25 -6.90 11.99
CA LYS A 27 0.90 -8.28 11.65
C LYS A 27 -0.30 -8.86 12.42
N SER A 28 -0.83 -8.17 13.45
CA SER A 28 -1.90 -8.69 14.33
C SER A 28 -3.16 -7.83 14.45
N SER A 29 -3.22 -6.65 13.83
CA SER A 29 -4.41 -5.77 13.87
C SER A 29 -4.82 -5.37 12.46
N THR A 30 -6.12 -5.31 12.18
CA THR A 30 -6.60 -4.54 11.02
C THR A 30 -6.25 -3.09 11.24
N ALA A 31 -5.59 -2.46 10.27
CA ALA A 31 -5.42 -1.03 10.32
C ALA A 31 -6.79 -0.35 10.29
N SER A 32 -6.96 0.71 11.07
CA SER A 32 -8.15 1.55 11.01
C SER A 32 -8.24 2.22 9.63
N ILE A 33 -9.44 2.66 9.25
CA ILE A 33 -9.62 3.37 7.98
C ILE A 33 -8.78 4.66 7.93
N GLU A 34 -8.57 5.30 9.08
CA GLU A 34 -7.71 6.47 9.25
C GLU A 34 -6.24 6.14 9.00
N GLU A 35 -5.77 4.97 9.47
CA GLU A 35 -4.42 4.50 9.23
C GLU A 35 -4.18 4.21 7.74
N VAL A 36 -5.15 3.58 7.06
CA VAL A 36 -5.06 3.37 5.60
C VAL A 36 -5.08 4.70 4.84
N GLN A 37 -5.92 5.65 5.24
CA GLN A 37 -5.95 6.99 4.68
C GLN A 37 -4.61 7.71 4.85
N ALA A 38 -4.00 7.62 6.03
CA ALA A 38 -2.71 8.23 6.32
C ALA A 38 -1.61 7.67 5.41
N SER A 39 -1.56 6.37 5.19
CA SER A 39 -0.58 5.76 4.28
C SER A 39 -0.73 6.23 2.83
N MET A 40 -1.95 6.40 2.35
CA MET A 40 -2.19 6.94 1.00
C MET A 40 -1.84 8.43 0.91
N ASN A 41 -2.06 9.20 1.97
CA ASN A 41 -1.58 10.59 2.06
C ASN A 41 -0.04 10.67 2.07
N PHE A 42 0.64 9.80 2.83
CA PHE A 42 2.10 9.74 2.86
C PHE A 42 2.68 9.33 1.50
N THR A 43 1.99 8.45 0.76
CA THR A 43 2.38 8.07 -0.60
C THR A 43 2.50 9.30 -1.51
N LYS A 44 1.63 10.30 -1.35
CA LYS A 44 1.71 11.57 -2.09
C LYS A 44 2.96 12.35 -1.76
N ILE A 45 3.30 12.43 -0.47
CA ILE A 45 4.51 13.11 -0.01
C ILE A 45 5.75 12.41 -0.57
N PHE A 46 5.84 11.08 -0.47
CA PHE A 46 6.98 10.33 -1.00
C PHE A 46 7.11 10.41 -2.53
N LEU A 47 5.98 10.52 -3.24
CA LEU A 47 5.99 10.76 -4.68
C LEU A 47 6.61 12.11 -5.04
N GLU A 48 6.35 13.18 -4.28
CA GLU A 48 6.96 14.50 -4.50
C GLU A 48 8.49 14.46 -4.36
N TYR A 49 9.01 13.55 -3.52
CA TYR A 49 10.44 13.27 -3.38
C TYR A 49 10.97 12.18 -4.32
N GLN A 50 10.14 11.68 -5.26
CA GLN A 50 10.49 10.61 -6.21
C GLN A 50 10.94 9.30 -5.55
N LEU A 51 10.51 9.06 -4.31
CA LEU A 51 10.88 7.88 -3.53
C LEU A 51 9.97 6.69 -3.90
N THR A 52 10.37 5.96 -4.95
CA THR A 52 9.61 4.84 -5.53
C THR A 52 9.30 3.74 -4.51
N PHE A 53 10.31 3.28 -3.77
CA PHE A 53 10.14 2.14 -2.86
C PHE A 53 9.18 2.43 -1.68
N PRO A 54 9.29 3.55 -0.96
CA PRO A 54 8.27 3.94 0.03
C PRO A 54 6.85 4.00 -0.53
N CYS A 55 6.66 4.56 -1.73
CA CYS A 55 5.35 4.59 -2.39
C CYS A 55 4.78 3.18 -2.61
N LEU A 56 5.61 2.25 -3.11
CA LEU A 56 5.24 0.84 -3.30
C LEU A 56 4.83 0.17 -2.00
N VAL A 57 5.60 0.37 -0.93
CA VAL A 57 5.32 -0.23 0.39
C VAL A 57 3.99 0.25 0.94
N LEU A 58 3.73 1.56 0.89
CA LEU A 58 2.50 2.15 1.40
C LEU A 58 1.28 1.73 0.57
N CYS A 59 1.41 1.65 -0.76
CA CYS A 59 0.35 1.11 -1.62
C CYS A 59 0.03 -0.35 -1.27
N ASN A 60 1.06 -1.20 -1.15
CA ASN A 60 0.86 -2.61 -0.76
C ASN A 60 0.15 -2.71 0.59
N TRP A 61 0.60 -1.92 1.57
CA TRP A 61 0.04 -1.93 2.91
C TRP A 61 -1.41 -1.45 2.96
N ALA A 62 -1.74 -0.39 2.22
CA ALA A 62 -3.11 0.12 2.11
C ALA A 62 -4.05 -0.91 1.48
N ILE A 63 -3.62 -1.56 0.40
CA ILE A 63 -4.38 -2.62 -0.29
C ILE A 63 -4.59 -3.83 0.65
N ASP A 64 -3.53 -4.33 1.28
CA ASP A 64 -3.62 -5.50 2.18
C ASP A 64 -4.58 -5.24 3.36
N ASN A 65 -4.55 -4.04 3.94
CA ASN A 65 -5.47 -3.69 5.02
C ASN A 65 -6.91 -3.54 4.53
N ALA A 66 -7.15 -2.90 3.40
CA ALA A 66 -8.48 -2.80 2.81
C ALA A 66 -9.07 -4.19 2.50
N LEU A 67 -8.26 -5.11 1.99
CA LEU A 67 -8.67 -6.50 1.73
C LEU A 67 -9.00 -7.26 3.02
N ARG A 68 -8.17 -7.16 4.05
CA ARG A 68 -8.43 -7.81 5.36
C ARG A 68 -9.72 -7.29 5.99
N THR A 69 -9.91 -5.98 5.95
CA THR A 69 -11.14 -5.33 6.43
C THR A 69 -12.36 -5.80 5.65
N PHE A 70 -12.28 -5.85 4.32
CA PHE A 70 -13.38 -6.33 3.49
C PHE A 70 -13.69 -7.80 3.77
N TYR A 71 -12.67 -8.64 3.86
CA TYR A 71 -12.81 -10.04 4.19
C TYR A 71 -13.51 -10.24 5.54
N MET A 72 -13.04 -9.55 6.58
CA MET A 72 -13.65 -9.64 7.91
C MET A 72 -15.11 -9.22 7.91
N LYS A 73 -15.45 -8.12 7.21
CA LYS A 73 -16.84 -7.67 7.08
C LYS A 73 -17.70 -8.70 6.34
N LYS A 74 -17.21 -9.20 5.20
CA LYS A 74 -17.94 -10.16 4.36
C LYS A 74 -18.20 -11.49 5.08
N HIS A 75 -17.23 -11.99 5.84
CA HIS A 75 -17.31 -13.27 6.55
C HIS A 75 -17.69 -13.15 8.04
N ARG A 76 -18.04 -11.94 8.51
CA ARG A 76 -18.37 -11.63 9.91
C ARG A 76 -17.31 -12.10 10.91
N GLN A 77 -16.04 -12.00 10.52
CA GLN A 77 -14.91 -12.36 11.38
C GLN A 77 -14.47 -11.18 12.24
N ILE A 78 -14.09 -11.47 13.49
CA ILE A 78 -13.62 -10.47 14.45
C ILE A 78 -12.10 -10.28 14.35
N SER A 79 -11.37 -11.29 13.91
CA SER A 79 -9.92 -11.25 13.73
C SER A 79 -9.52 -11.26 12.24
N PRO A 80 -8.49 -10.50 11.85
CA PRO A 80 -7.98 -10.55 10.49
C PRO A 80 -7.27 -11.87 10.22
N PRO A 81 -7.39 -12.42 8.99
CA PRO A 81 -6.53 -13.50 8.58
C PRO A 81 -5.08 -13.02 8.48
N TYR A 82 -4.14 -13.88 8.87
CA TYR A 82 -2.71 -13.57 8.79
C TYR A 82 -2.26 -13.31 7.34
N THR A 83 -2.78 -14.09 6.39
CA THR A 83 -2.62 -13.93 4.95
C THR A 83 -3.92 -14.32 4.24
N LEU A 84 -4.17 -13.73 3.07
CA LEU A 84 -5.26 -14.14 2.18
C LEU A 84 -4.70 -15.07 1.10
N SER A 85 -5.31 -16.24 0.95
CA SER A 85 -5.02 -17.15 -0.15
C SER A 85 -5.49 -16.57 -1.49
N LEU A 86 -4.92 -17.06 -2.59
CA LEU A 86 -5.33 -16.66 -3.94
C LEU A 86 -6.84 -16.82 -4.17
N ASN A 87 -7.44 -17.91 -3.68
CA ASN A 87 -8.88 -18.14 -3.79
C ASN A 87 -9.68 -17.06 -3.07
N GLN A 88 -9.25 -16.65 -1.87
CA GLN A 88 -9.88 -15.56 -1.14
C GLN A 88 -9.70 -14.22 -1.88
N LEU A 89 -8.53 -13.95 -2.45
CA LEU A 89 -8.31 -12.75 -3.25
C LEU A 89 -9.24 -12.71 -4.47
N LEU A 90 -9.35 -13.81 -5.22
CA LEU A 90 -10.25 -13.93 -6.38
C LEU A 90 -11.71 -13.74 -5.97
N GLU A 91 -12.09 -14.19 -4.78
CA GLU A 91 -13.45 -14.03 -4.24
C GLU A 91 -13.76 -12.59 -3.84
N LEU A 92 -12.80 -11.88 -3.26
CA LEU A 92 -12.93 -10.49 -2.81
C LEU A 92 -12.86 -9.50 -3.97
N THR A 93 -12.13 -9.83 -5.03
CA THR A 93 -11.90 -8.95 -6.18
C THR A 93 -12.90 -9.16 -7.32
N ARG A 94 -13.88 -10.06 -7.18
CA ARG A 94 -14.88 -10.31 -8.23
C ARG A 94 -15.48 -9.01 -8.77
N ASP A 95 -15.64 -8.96 -10.09
CA ASP A 95 -16.25 -7.83 -10.79
C ASP A 95 -17.76 -7.72 -10.48
N SER A 96 -18.40 -6.69 -11.04
CA SER A 96 -19.85 -6.46 -10.86
C SER A 96 -20.73 -7.58 -11.42
N ARG A 97 -20.20 -8.44 -12.28
CA ARG A 97 -20.87 -9.61 -12.86
C ARG A 97 -20.56 -10.91 -12.10
N GLY A 98 -19.72 -10.83 -11.06
CA GLY A 98 -19.33 -11.96 -10.23
C GLY A 98 -18.19 -12.81 -10.81
N HIS A 99 -17.52 -12.36 -11.88
CA HIS A 99 -16.38 -13.05 -12.46
C HIS A 99 -15.08 -12.73 -11.69
N PRO A 100 -14.11 -13.65 -11.62
CA PRO A 100 -12.81 -13.37 -11.02
C PRO A 100 -12.09 -12.26 -11.78
N ASP A 101 -11.67 -11.21 -11.08
CA ASP A 101 -10.87 -10.12 -11.64
C ASP A 101 -9.38 -10.45 -11.54
N LEU A 102 -8.89 -11.19 -12.54
CA LEU A 102 -7.48 -11.56 -12.62
C LEU A 102 -6.56 -10.35 -12.80
N GLU A 103 -7.07 -9.26 -13.39
CA GLU A 103 -6.26 -8.07 -13.63
C GLU A 103 -5.95 -7.36 -12.30
N THR A 104 -6.96 -7.21 -11.45
CA THR A 104 -6.79 -6.69 -10.09
C THR A 104 -5.89 -7.60 -9.26
N VAL A 105 -6.10 -8.92 -9.31
CA VAL A 105 -5.26 -9.85 -8.56
C VAL A 105 -3.80 -9.79 -9.02
N ASN A 106 -3.55 -9.80 -10.32
CA ASN A 106 -2.20 -9.70 -10.87
C ASN A 106 -1.52 -8.39 -10.48
N PHE A 107 -2.26 -7.29 -10.48
CA PHE A 107 -1.75 -5.99 -10.02
C PHE A 107 -1.31 -6.02 -8.55
N MET A 108 -2.12 -6.59 -7.66
CA MET A 108 -1.79 -6.71 -6.23
C MET A 108 -0.55 -7.57 -6.01
N GLU A 109 -0.49 -8.75 -6.66
CA GLU A 109 0.67 -9.64 -6.53
C GLU A 109 1.93 -9.03 -7.13
N SER A 110 1.82 -8.24 -8.21
CA SER A 110 2.96 -7.52 -8.78
C SER A 110 3.53 -6.49 -7.81
N ILE A 111 2.67 -5.69 -7.18
CA ILE A 111 3.12 -4.74 -6.13
C ILE A 111 3.76 -5.50 -4.97
N ARG A 112 3.11 -6.57 -4.49
CA ARG A 112 3.62 -7.38 -3.38
C ARG A 112 4.99 -7.98 -3.72
N PHE A 113 5.18 -8.45 -4.94
CA PHE A 113 6.45 -8.96 -5.43
C PHE A 113 7.52 -7.87 -5.41
N LEU A 114 7.25 -6.68 -5.98
CA LEU A 114 8.20 -5.56 -6.00
C LEU A 114 8.64 -5.15 -4.59
N VAL A 115 7.70 -5.09 -3.64
CA VAL A 115 7.97 -4.73 -2.24
C VAL A 115 8.79 -5.79 -1.51
N ASN A 116 8.56 -7.08 -1.77
CA ASN A 116 9.21 -8.17 -1.06
C ASN A 116 10.44 -8.73 -1.78
N SER A 117 10.76 -8.23 -2.99
CA SER A 117 11.91 -8.71 -3.73
C SER A 117 13.21 -8.36 -3.01
N PRO A 118 14.14 -9.33 -2.85
CA PRO A 118 15.47 -9.06 -2.32
C PRO A 118 16.38 -8.34 -3.33
N ASP A 119 15.96 -8.23 -4.59
CA ASP A 119 16.72 -7.56 -5.63
C ASP A 119 16.54 -6.04 -5.56
N MET A 120 17.56 -5.36 -5.04
CA MET A 120 17.61 -3.89 -4.92
C MET A 120 17.58 -3.20 -6.29
N ALA A 121 17.88 -3.89 -7.39
CA ALA A 121 17.73 -3.33 -8.74
C ALA A 121 16.25 -3.07 -9.09
N LEU A 122 15.32 -3.83 -8.52
CA LEU A 122 13.88 -3.60 -8.69
C LEU A 122 13.36 -2.44 -7.84
N HIS A 123 14.18 -1.92 -6.92
CA HIS A 123 13.90 -0.71 -6.15
C HIS A 123 14.49 0.55 -6.79
N GLN A 124 15.10 0.42 -7.98
CA GLN A 124 15.51 1.57 -8.75
C GLN A 124 14.31 2.49 -9.07
N PRO A 125 14.57 3.79 -9.30
CA PRO A 125 13.52 4.75 -9.61
C PRO A 125 12.70 4.27 -10.81
N MET A 126 11.41 4.05 -10.59
CA MET A 126 10.47 3.78 -11.67
C MET A 126 10.24 5.10 -12.42
N ASN A 127 9.92 5.01 -13.71
CA ASN A 127 9.42 6.19 -14.43
C ASN A 127 8.25 6.81 -13.66
N GLU A 128 8.31 8.13 -13.43
CA GLU A 128 7.35 8.86 -12.60
C GLU A 128 5.90 8.66 -13.06
N GLY A 129 5.65 8.67 -14.38
CA GLY A 129 4.32 8.44 -14.94
C GLY A 129 3.79 7.04 -14.64
N HIS A 130 4.66 6.01 -14.66
CA HIS A 130 4.29 4.66 -14.27
C HIS A 130 4.00 4.56 -12.77
N LEU A 131 4.82 5.19 -11.93
CA LEU A 131 4.62 5.24 -10.48
C LEU A 131 3.30 5.92 -10.13
N ILE A 132 2.99 7.07 -10.74
CA ILE A 132 1.71 7.79 -10.56
C ILE A 132 0.52 6.91 -10.95
N ASN A 133 0.59 6.25 -12.11
CA ASN A 133 -0.50 5.39 -12.58
C ASN A 133 -0.73 4.20 -11.64
N MET A 134 0.34 3.61 -11.13
CA MET A 134 0.27 2.54 -10.14
C MET A 134 -0.35 3.02 -8.82
N ILE A 135 0.06 4.19 -8.31
CA ILE A 135 -0.50 4.78 -7.09
C ILE A 135 -2.00 5.09 -7.27
N ARG A 136 -2.39 5.69 -8.40
CA ARG A 136 -3.81 5.93 -8.74
C ARG A 136 -4.63 4.65 -8.77
N ARG A 137 -4.07 3.59 -9.34
CA ARG A 137 -4.72 2.28 -9.40
C ARG A 137 -4.86 1.67 -8.00
N ALA A 138 -3.83 1.78 -7.16
CA ALA A 138 -3.89 1.35 -5.76
C ALA A 138 -4.94 2.14 -4.96
N ASP A 139 -4.95 3.47 -5.08
CA ASP A 139 -5.92 4.35 -4.41
C ASP A 139 -7.36 4.03 -4.81
N LYS A 140 -7.61 3.85 -6.11
CA LYS A 140 -8.92 3.41 -6.63
C LYS A 140 -9.31 2.05 -6.04
N LEU A 141 -8.41 1.08 -6.03
CA LEU A 141 -8.70 -0.25 -5.50
C LEU A 141 -9.04 -0.20 -4.00
N VAL A 142 -8.29 0.57 -3.21
CA VAL A 142 -8.57 0.78 -1.78
C VAL A 142 -9.95 1.41 -1.60
N TYR A 143 -10.27 2.46 -2.35
CA TYR A 143 -11.58 3.09 -2.33
C TYR A 143 -12.71 2.09 -2.65
N ASP A 144 -12.57 1.33 -3.73
CA ASP A 144 -13.57 0.35 -4.17
C ASP A 144 -13.77 -0.74 -3.10
N LEU A 145 -12.71 -1.22 -2.45
CA LEU A 145 -12.77 -2.19 -1.35
C LEU A 145 -13.49 -1.63 -0.12
N TYR A 146 -13.19 -0.40 0.29
CA TYR A 146 -13.88 0.24 1.41
C TYR A 146 -15.35 0.53 1.10
N LEU A 147 -15.66 0.96 -0.12
CA LEU A 147 -17.03 1.15 -0.59
C LEU A 147 -17.82 -0.17 -0.54
N ARG A 148 -17.23 -1.28 -0.95
CA ARG A 148 -17.86 -2.61 -0.85
C ARG A 148 -17.99 -3.10 0.59
N SER A 149 -17.11 -2.66 1.49
CA SER A 149 -17.10 -3.07 2.90
C SER A 149 -18.12 -2.33 3.76
N TYR A 150 -18.29 -1.02 3.52
CA TYR A 150 -19.08 -0.11 4.36
C TYR A 150 -20.22 0.58 3.62
N GLY A 151 -20.35 0.40 2.30
CA GLY A 151 -21.35 1.09 1.49
C GLY A 151 -21.20 2.61 1.60
N ALA A 152 -22.32 3.31 1.78
CA ALA A 152 -22.35 4.77 1.93
C ALA A 152 -21.62 5.28 3.20
N GLU A 153 -21.32 4.41 4.16
CA GLU A 153 -20.59 4.76 5.38
C GLU A 153 -19.07 4.71 5.19
N ALA A 154 -18.57 4.35 4.01
CA ALA A 154 -17.15 4.35 3.71
C ALA A 154 -16.57 5.77 3.88
N ARG A 155 -15.70 5.94 4.88
CA ARG A 155 -15.05 7.22 5.19
C ARG A 155 -13.72 7.44 4.46
N TYR A 156 -13.27 6.45 3.69
CA TYR A 156 -12.05 6.55 2.89
C TYR A 156 -12.25 7.56 1.76
N LYS A 157 -11.31 8.49 1.63
CA LYS A 157 -11.29 9.53 0.60
C LYS A 157 -10.12 9.28 -0.35
N ARG A 158 -10.43 9.19 -1.64
CA ARG A 158 -9.44 9.17 -2.73
C ARG A 158 -8.44 10.33 -2.58
N VAL A 159 -7.17 10.02 -2.78
CA VAL A 159 -6.05 10.95 -2.70
C VAL A 159 -5.53 11.31 -4.10
N PHE A 160 -5.66 10.41 -5.07
CA PHE A 160 -5.12 10.49 -6.43
C PHE A 160 -6.15 10.30 -7.55
#